data_AF-A0A2C8FBX5-F1
#
_entry.id   AF-A0A2C8FBX5-F1
#
_cell.length_a   1.000
_cell.length_b   1.000
_cell.length_c   1.000
_cell.angle_alpha   90.00
_cell.angle_beta   90.00
_cell.angle_gamma   90.00
#
_symmetry.space_group_name_H-M   'P 1'
#
loop_
_entity.id
_entity.type
_entity.pdbx_description
1 polymer ?
#
loop_
_entity_poly.entity_id
_entity_poly.type
_entity_poly.pdbx_seq_one_letter_code
_entity_poly.pdbx_strand_id
1 'polypeptide(L)'
;MSSQILASRKAYYGVLEEAQKGKNDITGWLAWFLETVEQGMRNSRELARLTIMKAEFWKQHAKANINDQQRKVLNKLLDAGPDGFEGGLSNKKYISMTKTSSATATRHLKALVDAGLLIQSGGGRSVRYEIDWSSCEVY
;
A
#
# COMPACT_ATOMS: atom_id res chain seq x y z
N MET A 1 5.64 -26.33 -3.93
CA MET A 1 5.67 -25.59 -5.21
C MET A 1 5.42 -24.11 -4.90
N SER A 2 6.21 -23.19 -5.45
CA SER A 2 6.09 -21.76 -5.12
C SER A 2 4.84 -21.14 -5.78
N SER A 3 4.28 -20.12 -5.13
CA SER A 3 3.05 -19.43 -5.54
C SER A 3 3.16 -18.77 -6.92
N GLN A 4 4.34 -18.31 -7.32
CA GLN A 4 4.58 -17.67 -8.62
C GLN A 4 4.62 -18.65 -9.79
N ILE A 5 5.14 -19.87 -9.61
CA ILE A 5 5.15 -20.90 -10.67
C ILE A 5 3.72 -21.37 -10.96
N LEU A 6 2.85 -21.40 -9.95
CA LEU A 6 1.43 -21.67 -10.10
C LEU A 6 0.68 -20.54 -10.84
N ALA A 7 1.03 -19.28 -10.57
CA ALA A 7 0.42 -18.12 -11.22
C ALA A 7 0.73 -18.04 -12.72
N SER A 8 1.91 -18.50 -13.15
CA SER A 8 2.35 -18.46 -14.56
C SER A 8 2.43 -19.84 -15.21
N ARG A 9 1.59 -20.79 -14.76
CA ARG A 9 1.63 -22.19 -15.20
C ARG A 9 1.57 -22.37 -16.72
N LYS A 10 0.78 -21.55 -17.41
CA LYS A 10 0.62 -21.62 -18.88
C LYS A 10 1.87 -21.17 -19.64
N ALA A 11 2.55 -20.13 -19.14
CA ALA A 11 3.82 -19.66 -19.70
C ALA A 11 4.96 -20.66 -19.41
N TYR A 12 5.00 -21.21 -18.20
CA TYR A 12 5.97 -22.23 -17.81
C TYR A 12 5.93 -23.46 -18.73
N TYR A 13 4.73 -23.96 -19.07
CA TYR A 13 4.61 -25.10 -19.98
C TYR A 13 4.78 -24.74 -21.47
N GLY A 14 4.37 -23.55 -21.90
CA GLY A 14 4.54 -23.11 -23.30
C GLY A 14 6.02 -23.01 -23.68
N VAL A 15 6.84 -22.49 -22.78
CA VAL A 15 8.28 -22.36 -23.02
C VAL A 15 9.01 -23.71 -22.93
N LEU A 16 8.54 -24.62 -22.07
CA LEU A 16 9.06 -25.99 -22.01
C LEU A 16 8.77 -26.77 -23.30
N GLU A 17 7.61 -26.53 -23.90
CA GLU A 17 7.18 -27.16 -25.16
C GLU A 17 7.96 -26.62 -26.37
N GLU A 18 8.25 -25.32 -26.42
CA GLU A 18 9.12 -24.74 -27.46
C GLU A 18 10.58 -25.21 -27.33
N ALA A 19 11.11 -25.29 -26.10
CA ALA A 19 12.46 -25.79 -25.85
C ALA A 19 12.63 -27.27 -26.23
N GLN A 20 11.56 -28.06 -26.28
CA GLN A 20 11.59 -29.47 -26.71
C GLN A 20 11.46 -29.67 -28.23
N LYS A 21 11.07 -28.67 -29.01
CA LYS A 21 10.75 -28.83 -30.46
C LYS A 21 11.69 -28.09 -31.43
N GLY A 22 12.65 -27.29 -30.95
CA GLY A 22 13.60 -26.53 -31.79
C GLY A 22 15.00 -26.43 -31.19
N LYS A 23 15.98 -25.86 -31.94
CA LYS A 23 17.38 -25.64 -31.53
C LYS A 23 17.46 -24.99 -30.13
N ASN A 24 17.53 -25.80 -29.07
CA ASN A 24 18.08 -25.60 -27.72
C ASN A 24 18.33 -24.15 -27.21
N ASP A 25 17.47 -23.20 -27.54
CA ASP A 25 17.63 -21.77 -27.25
C ASP A 25 16.72 -21.42 -26.09
N ILE A 26 17.31 -21.46 -24.90
CA ILE A 26 16.63 -21.19 -23.63
C ILE A 26 16.63 -19.69 -23.27
N THR A 27 17.11 -18.82 -24.17
CA THR A 27 17.31 -17.39 -23.87
C THR A 27 16.01 -16.70 -23.48
N GLY A 28 14.91 -16.97 -24.19
CA GLY A 28 13.59 -16.39 -23.86
C GLY A 28 13.04 -16.86 -22.51
N TRP A 29 13.28 -18.12 -22.15
CA TRP A 29 12.92 -18.64 -20.83
C TRP A 29 13.70 -17.97 -19.71
N LEU A 30 15.02 -17.84 -19.90
CA LEU A 30 15.91 -17.19 -18.94
C LEU A 30 15.54 -15.72 -18.73
N ALA A 31 15.24 -14.99 -19.82
CA ALA A 31 14.78 -13.60 -19.72
C ALA A 31 13.50 -13.47 -18.88
N TRP A 32 12.47 -14.25 -19.21
CA TRP A 32 11.21 -14.28 -18.45
C TRP A 32 11.40 -14.69 -16.98
N PHE A 33 12.27 -15.67 -16.73
CA PHE A 33 12.58 -16.14 -15.39
C PHE A 33 13.26 -15.04 -14.56
N LEU A 34 14.27 -14.37 -15.13
CA LEU A 34 14.96 -13.27 -14.46
C LEU A 34 14.03 -12.09 -14.18
N GLU A 35 13.16 -11.73 -15.13
CA GLU A 35 12.12 -10.71 -14.92
C GLU A 35 11.17 -11.09 -13.77
N THR A 36 10.73 -12.34 -13.73
CA THR A 36 9.82 -12.83 -12.67
C THR A 36 10.49 -12.79 -11.30
N VAL A 37 11.77 -13.18 -11.23
CA VAL A 37 12.57 -13.12 -10.00
C VAL A 37 12.75 -11.67 -9.56
N GLU A 38 13.07 -10.77 -10.49
CA GLU A 38 13.21 -9.34 -10.22
C GLU A 38 11.91 -8.74 -9.66
N GLN A 39 10.77 -9.03 -10.29
CA GLN A 39 9.46 -8.60 -9.81
C GLN A 39 9.17 -9.15 -8.41
N GLY A 40 9.50 -10.41 -8.14
CA GLY A 40 9.35 -11.01 -6.82
C GLY A 40 10.19 -10.31 -5.74
N MET A 41 11.44 -9.96 -6.07
CA MET A 41 12.32 -9.21 -5.17
C MET A 41 11.81 -7.79 -4.93
N ARG A 42 11.36 -7.08 -5.98
CA ARG A 42 10.77 -5.74 -5.87
C ARG A 42 9.53 -5.75 -4.96
N ASN A 43 8.60 -6.67 -5.19
CA ASN A 43 7.38 -6.80 -4.38
C ASN A 43 7.69 -7.11 -2.91
N SER A 44 8.68 -7.98 -2.67
CA SER A 44 9.09 -8.34 -1.30
C SER A 44 9.73 -7.15 -0.58
N ARG A 45 10.53 -6.33 -1.29
CA ARG A 45 11.10 -5.09 -0.75
C ARG A 45 10.03 -4.07 -0.39
N GLU A 46 9.05 -3.85 -1.27
CA GLU A 46 7.95 -2.92 -0.99
C GLU A 46 7.10 -3.37 0.19
N LEU A 47 6.78 -4.66 0.29
CA LEU A 47 6.04 -5.20 1.44
C LEU A 47 6.81 -5.01 2.75
N ALA A 48 8.12 -5.28 2.75
CA ALA A 48 8.97 -5.05 3.92
C ALA A 48 9.00 -3.58 4.31
N ARG A 49 9.17 -2.69 3.34
CA ARG A 49 9.15 -1.23 3.53
C ARG A 49 7.83 -0.77 4.18
N LEU A 50 6.68 -1.14 3.61
CA LEU A 50 5.37 -0.77 4.15
C LEU A 50 5.16 -1.31 5.58
N THR A 51 5.63 -2.53 5.85
CA THR A 51 5.54 -3.13 7.18
C THR A 51 6.34 -2.35 8.22
N ILE A 52 7.57 -1.94 7.88
CA ILE A 52 8.43 -1.13 8.75
C ILE A 52 7.80 0.24 8.99
N MET A 53 7.40 0.95 7.91
CA MET A 53 6.79 2.28 8.01
C MET A 53 5.51 2.26 8.86
N LYS A 54 4.67 1.23 8.70
CA LYS A 54 3.46 1.05 9.51
C LYS A 54 3.79 0.81 10.99
N ALA A 55 4.81 0.00 11.27
CA ALA A 55 5.23 -0.27 12.64
C ALA A 55 5.78 1.01 13.32
N GLU A 56 6.59 1.79 12.61
CA GLU A 56 7.15 3.05 13.10
C GLU A 56 6.07 4.10 13.37
N PHE A 57 5.12 4.25 12.44
CA PHE A 57 3.96 5.12 12.63
C PHE A 57 3.23 4.80 13.93
N TRP A 58 2.87 3.52 14.15
CA TRP A 58 2.16 3.12 15.37
C TRP A 58 3.00 3.24 16.64
N LYS A 59 4.32 3.01 16.54
CA LYS A 59 5.25 3.20 17.66
C LYS A 59 5.33 4.67 18.07
N GLN A 60 5.42 5.58 17.11
CA GLN A 60 5.50 7.02 17.36
C GLN A 60 4.20 7.56 17.94
N HIS A 61 3.06 7.12 17.41
CA HIS A 61 1.74 7.56 17.85
C HIS A 61 1.11 6.64 18.92
N ALA A 62 1.91 5.85 19.64
CA ALA A 62 1.41 4.87 20.62
C ALA A 62 0.56 5.48 21.74
N LYS A 63 0.78 6.76 22.07
CA LYS A 63 0.03 7.51 23.09
C LYS A 63 -1.19 8.25 22.55
N ALA A 64 -1.40 8.27 21.24
CA ALA A 64 -2.53 8.97 20.64
C ALA A 64 -3.85 8.26 20.98
N ASN A 65 -4.83 9.02 21.45
CA ASN A 65 -6.16 8.50 21.75
C ASN A 65 -6.97 8.34 20.45
N ILE A 66 -6.98 7.12 19.90
CA ILE A 66 -7.57 6.80 18.60
C ILE A 66 -8.66 5.76 18.78
N ASN A 67 -9.87 6.09 18.33
CA ASN A 67 -10.98 5.14 18.34
C ASN A 67 -10.91 4.14 17.17
N ASP A 68 -11.75 3.10 17.21
CA ASP A 68 -11.72 2.02 16.22
C ASP A 68 -11.98 2.49 14.79
N GLN A 69 -12.85 3.49 14.60
CA GLN A 69 -13.18 4.03 13.28
C GLN A 69 -12.00 4.80 12.69
N GLN A 70 -11.32 5.61 13.50
CA GLN A 70 -10.10 6.31 13.12
C GLN A 70 -8.97 5.32 12.84
N ARG A 71 -8.75 4.33 13.73
CA ARG A 71 -7.74 3.27 13.55
C ARG A 71 -7.96 2.49 12.26
N LYS A 72 -9.21 2.17 11.93
CA LYS A 72 -9.57 1.51 10.66
C LYS A 72 -9.16 2.35 9.45
N VAL A 73 -9.41 3.65 9.48
CA VAL A 73 -9.06 4.55 8.37
C VAL A 73 -7.54 4.68 8.25
N LEU A 74 -6.84 4.92 9.36
CA LEU A 74 -5.38 5.01 9.38
C LEU A 74 -4.74 3.73 8.85
N ASN A 75 -5.20 2.55 9.28
CA ASN A 75 -4.71 1.28 8.75
C ASN A 75 -4.87 1.17 7.23
N LYS A 76 -6.02 1.58 6.67
CA LYS A 76 -6.20 1.56 5.21
C LYS A 76 -5.26 2.51 4.48
N LEU A 77 -4.96 3.68 5.05
CA LEU A 77 -3.99 4.61 4.46
C LEU A 77 -2.57 4.05 4.54
N LEU A 78 -2.20 3.49 5.69
CA LEU A 78 -0.89 2.86 5.92
C LEU A 78 -0.67 1.64 5.02
N ASP A 79 -1.71 0.82 4.83
CA ASP A 79 -1.69 -0.34 3.93
C ASP A 79 -1.55 0.06 2.45
N ALA A 80 -2.03 1.27 2.10
CA ALA A 80 -1.87 1.83 0.76
C ALA A 80 -0.46 2.44 0.55
N GLY A 81 0.21 2.87 1.61
CA GLY A 81 1.52 3.51 1.53
C GLY A 81 1.47 4.97 1.05
N PRO A 82 2.64 5.62 0.87
CA PRO A 82 2.74 7.05 0.54
C PRO A 82 1.96 7.48 -0.70
N ASP A 83 2.02 6.68 -1.77
CA ASP A 83 1.41 7.02 -3.06
C ASP A 83 0.19 6.15 -3.41
N GLY A 84 -0.18 5.18 -2.58
CA GLY A 84 -1.23 4.20 -2.94
C GLY A 84 -2.67 4.64 -2.65
N PHE A 85 -2.88 5.79 -2.00
CA PHE A 85 -4.22 6.31 -1.73
C PHE A 85 -4.59 7.45 -2.68
N GLU A 86 -4.76 7.12 -3.96
CA GLU A 86 -4.98 8.08 -5.05
C GLU A 86 -6.07 9.11 -4.76
N GLY A 87 -5.73 10.37 -5.00
CA GLY A 87 -6.60 11.51 -4.79
C GLY A 87 -6.91 11.80 -3.31
N GLY A 88 -6.14 11.25 -2.38
CA GLY A 88 -6.14 11.56 -0.94
C GLY A 88 -7.40 11.12 -0.20
N LEU A 89 -7.34 11.14 1.14
CA LEU A 89 -8.53 10.95 1.98
C LEU A 89 -9.39 12.21 1.92
N SER A 90 -10.69 12.05 1.70
CA SER A 90 -11.66 13.13 1.78
C SER A 90 -12.72 12.81 2.82
N ASN A 91 -13.48 13.82 3.26
CA ASN A 91 -14.59 13.61 4.19
C ASN A 91 -15.58 12.55 3.64
N LYS A 92 -15.87 12.59 2.34
CA LYS A 92 -16.74 11.60 1.67
C LYS A 92 -16.15 10.18 1.72
N LYS A 93 -14.84 10.02 1.46
CA LYS A 93 -14.16 8.72 1.56
C LYS A 93 -14.16 8.21 3.02
N TYR A 94 -13.92 9.07 4.00
CA TYR A 94 -13.97 8.74 5.42
C TYR A 94 -15.35 8.21 5.83
N ILE A 95 -16.42 8.94 5.49
CA ILE A 95 -17.80 8.54 5.75
C ILE A 95 -18.11 7.19 5.11
N SER A 96 -17.69 6.97 3.86
CA SER A 96 -17.90 5.69 3.16
C SER A 96 -17.29 4.50 3.90
N MET A 97 -16.11 4.70 4.51
CA MET A 97 -15.35 3.66 5.22
C MET A 97 -15.85 3.37 6.64
N THR A 98 -16.33 4.41 7.34
CA THR A 98 -16.69 4.36 8.77
C THR A 98 -18.19 4.35 9.02
N LYS A 99 -19.00 4.71 8.02
CA LYS A 99 -20.46 4.86 8.09
C LYS A 99 -20.93 5.89 9.13
N THR A 100 -20.08 6.86 9.47
CA THR A 100 -20.43 7.95 10.39
C THR A 100 -21.15 9.09 9.68
N SER A 101 -21.77 9.99 10.46
CA SER A 101 -22.29 11.25 9.93
C SER A 101 -21.17 12.16 9.40
N SER A 102 -21.53 13.13 8.56
CA SER A 102 -20.58 14.14 8.06
C SER A 102 -19.97 14.98 9.18
N ALA A 103 -20.76 15.36 10.18
CA ALA A 103 -20.27 16.12 11.34
C ALA A 103 -19.25 15.32 12.16
N THR A 104 -19.52 14.04 12.40
CA THR A 104 -18.60 13.14 13.10
C THR A 104 -17.31 12.92 12.31
N ALA A 105 -17.40 12.72 10.99
CA ALA A 105 -16.24 12.53 10.14
C ALA A 105 -15.33 13.77 10.11
N THR A 106 -15.90 14.98 9.99
CA THR A 106 -15.14 16.24 10.08
C THR A 106 -14.44 16.36 11.44
N ARG A 107 -15.12 16.05 12.54
CA ARG A 107 -14.52 16.07 13.89
C ARG A 107 -13.38 15.06 14.02
N HIS A 108 -13.56 13.85 13.49
CA HIS A 108 -12.55 12.80 13.53
C HIS A 108 -11.31 13.18 12.72
N LEU A 109 -11.49 13.69 11.50
CA LEU A 109 -10.41 14.13 10.63
C LEU A 109 -9.63 15.27 11.28
N LYS A 110 -10.34 16.26 11.83
CA LYS A 110 -9.69 17.35 12.57
C LYS A 110 -8.89 16.82 13.77
N ALA A 111 -9.45 15.93 14.58
CA ALA A 111 -8.73 15.36 15.71
C ALA A 111 -7.48 14.57 15.29
N LEU A 112 -7.50 13.90 14.14
CA LEU A 112 -6.33 13.20 13.60
C LEU A 112 -5.25 14.18 13.09
N VAL A 113 -5.65 15.30 12.51
CA VAL A 113 -4.73 16.38 12.11
C VAL A 113 -4.13 17.06 13.34
N ASP A 114 -4.95 17.43 14.32
CA ASP A 114 -4.50 18.07 15.57
C ASP A 114 -3.54 17.18 16.36
N ALA A 115 -3.68 15.85 16.24
CA ALA A 115 -2.79 14.87 16.85
C ALA A 115 -1.56 14.49 15.99
N GLY A 116 -1.38 15.13 14.83
CA GLY A 116 -0.23 14.92 13.94
C GLY A 116 -0.22 13.57 13.21
N LEU A 117 -1.37 12.89 13.10
CA LEU A 117 -1.48 11.61 12.36
C LEU A 117 -1.84 11.81 10.89
N LEU A 118 -2.40 12.97 10.55
CA LEU A 118 -2.74 13.34 9.19
C LEU A 118 -2.30 14.78 8.89
N ILE A 119 -1.89 15.03 7.65
CA ILE A 119 -1.68 16.37 7.11
C ILE A 119 -2.89 16.72 6.26
N GLN A 120 -3.41 17.93 6.44
CA GLN A 120 -4.46 18.48 5.59
C GLN A 120 -3.83 19.27 4.43
N SER A 121 -4.27 19.00 3.21
CA SER A 121 -3.91 19.76 2.01
C SER A 121 -5.15 20.29 1.28
N GLY A 122 -5.01 21.40 0.56
CA GLY A 122 -6.10 22.05 -0.17
C GLY A 122 -7.10 22.81 0.70
N GLY A 123 -8.19 23.29 0.08
CA GLY A 123 -9.22 24.11 0.74
C GLY A 123 -10.63 23.88 0.19
N GLY A 124 -11.65 24.18 1.01
CA GLY A 124 -13.06 24.05 0.63
C GLY A 124 -13.46 22.63 0.21
N ARG A 125 -13.93 22.47 -1.03
CA ARG A 125 -14.33 21.16 -1.60
C ARG A 125 -13.14 20.27 -2.00
N SER A 126 -11.95 20.85 -2.08
CA SER A 126 -10.72 20.18 -2.48
C SER A 126 -9.84 19.77 -1.29
N VAL A 127 -10.37 19.81 -0.07
CA VAL A 127 -9.65 19.33 1.11
C VAL A 127 -9.34 17.84 0.96
N ARG A 128 -8.07 17.52 1.18
CA ARG A 128 -7.52 16.17 1.26
C ARG A 128 -6.74 15.99 2.55
N TYR A 129 -6.67 14.75 2.99
CA TYR A 129 -5.91 14.33 4.15
C TYR A 129 -5.01 13.16 3.75
N GLU A 130 -3.77 13.19 4.22
CA GLU A 130 -2.75 12.18 3.96
C GLU A 130 -2.02 11.85 5.26
N ILE A 131 -1.41 10.67 5.34
CA ILE A 131 -0.57 10.32 6.50
C ILE A 131 0.62 11.26 6.53
N ASP A 132 0.98 11.74 7.72
CA ASP A 132 2.26 12.41 7.89
C ASP A 132 3.38 11.37 7.84
N TRP A 133 4.02 11.24 6.67
CA TRP A 133 5.14 10.31 6.50
C TRP A 133 6.49 10.92 6.89
N SER A 134 6.57 12.24 7.13
CA SER A 134 7.82 12.90 7.52
C SER A 134 8.36 12.36 8.84
N SER A 135 7.47 11.77 9.64
CA SER A 135 7.75 11.17 10.93
C SER A 135 8.23 9.72 10.84
N CYS A 136 8.08 9.08 9.66
CA CYS A 136 8.47 7.70 9.35
C CYS A 136 9.62 7.59 8.34
N GLU A 137 10.28 8.70 7.98
CA GLU A 137 11.52 8.63 7.18
C GLU A 137 12.66 8.13 8.07
N VAL A 138 12.90 6.82 8.00
CA VAL A 138 14.17 6.23 8.41
C VAL A 138 15.10 6.18 7.19
N TYR A 139 16.28 6.77 7.36
CA TYR A 139 17.41 6.88 6.42
C TYR A 139 17.77 5.56 5.71
#